data_AF-A0A2E8FJE9-F1
#
_entry.id   AF-A0A2E8FJE9-F1
#
_cell.length_a   1.000
_cell.length_b   1.000
_cell.length_c   1.000
_cell.angle_alpha   90.00
_cell.angle_beta   90.00
_cell.angle_gamma   90.00
#
_symmetry.space_group_name_H-M   'P 1'
#
loop_
_entity.id
_entity.type
_entity.pdbx_description
1 polymer ?
#
loop_
_entity_poly.entity_id
_entity_poly.type
_entity_poly.pdbx_seq_one_letter_code
_entity_poly.pdbx_strand_id
1 'polypeptide(L)'
;MDRLGELTAIALTKENPMSILLSPALALAPLDVGGSVDEVTSALQNAFQPVINLIPSVVAMIAVLAIGYIVARLIARGVNALGERIGLDGAADRSGLAESMQKVGIQRNLSTIVANLVFWMLMCVFLVAAFNLLHLPSLSAATQKLVDYIPSLLAATAVVLIGLLIASFLRGVIATTADRIGISYADRLATAAYYILALMTFIAAFDQLQIQFALLNQLILIAFGALALGVGLSVGLGGREVAGGIMAGYYVRQRMESGDSVSVAGLQGVVRDVGPVATVVETTTDGLTHRHTVPNTTMLNEAVR
;
A
#
# COMPACT_ATOMS: atom_id res chain seq x y z
N MET A 1 -7.88 25.65 -100.43
CA MET A 1 -6.49 25.80 -100.93
C MET A 1 -5.62 25.88 -99.68
N ASP A 2 -5.33 24.79 -98.98
CA ASP A 2 -4.72 23.50 -99.36
C ASP A 2 -3.20 23.52 -99.11
N ARG A 3 -2.76 22.60 -98.24
CA ARG A 3 -1.44 21.92 -98.12
C ARG A 3 -0.25 22.71 -97.56
N LEU A 4 0.34 22.26 -96.45
CA LEU A 4 1.24 21.08 -96.25
C LEU A 4 2.62 21.26 -96.88
N GLY A 5 3.66 20.95 -96.08
CA GLY A 5 5.08 20.85 -96.46
C GLY A 5 5.92 21.86 -95.68
N GLU A 6 6.40 21.59 -94.47
CA GLU A 6 7.32 20.49 -94.11
C GLU A 6 8.54 20.40 -95.03
N LEU A 7 9.72 20.47 -94.41
CA LEU A 7 11.01 19.97 -94.89
C LEU A 7 11.72 20.79 -95.98
N THR A 8 12.70 21.61 -95.54
CA THR A 8 13.99 21.93 -96.19
C THR A 8 14.58 23.13 -95.41
N ALA A 9 15.75 23.13 -94.78
CA ALA A 9 16.88 22.24 -94.71
C ALA A 9 17.63 22.63 -93.41
N ILE A 10 17.81 21.74 -92.43
CA ILE A 10 19.01 20.92 -92.25
C ILE A 10 20.13 21.23 -93.26
N ALA A 11 21.01 22.17 -92.93
CA ALA A 11 22.43 22.12 -93.24
C ALA A 11 23.14 23.31 -92.56
N LEU A 12 24.34 23.05 -92.05
CA LEU A 12 25.34 23.99 -91.51
C LEU A 12 25.21 24.28 -89.99
N THR A 13 26.14 23.91 -89.11
CA THR A 13 27.46 23.30 -89.30
C THR A 13 27.91 22.71 -87.96
N LYS A 14 28.36 21.47 -88.05
CA LYS A 14 29.08 20.69 -87.05
C LYS A 14 30.52 21.23 -86.91
N GLU A 15 31.16 20.92 -85.78
CA GLU A 15 32.59 21.15 -85.41
C GLU A 15 32.77 22.39 -84.50
N ASN A 16 33.31 22.31 -83.28
CA ASN A 16 34.53 21.59 -82.90
C ASN A 16 34.65 21.42 -81.35
N PRO A 17 34.93 20.22 -80.80
CA PRO A 17 35.13 20.00 -79.35
C PRO A 17 36.56 20.31 -78.83
N MET A 18 37.31 21.21 -79.48
CA MET A 18 38.75 21.43 -79.20
C MET A 18 39.11 22.84 -78.71
N SER A 19 38.22 23.52 -77.98
CA SER A 19 38.56 24.78 -77.25
C SER A 19 38.84 24.57 -75.75
N ILE A 20 38.95 23.31 -75.30
CA ILE A 20 39.14 22.96 -73.87
C ILE A 20 40.61 22.92 -73.44
N LEU A 21 41.58 23.13 -74.34
CA LEU A 21 43.01 22.94 -74.02
C LEU A 21 43.86 24.14 -74.41
N LEU A 22 43.78 25.26 -73.68
CA LEU A 22 44.91 26.19 -73.44
C LEU A 22 44.52 27.31 -72.47
N SER A 23 44.58 27.01 -71.17
CA SER A 23 44.90 27.96 -70.11
C SER A 23 45.47 27.18 -68.93
N PRO A 24 46.80 27.15 -68.71
CA PRO A 24 47.36 26.66 -67.47
C PRO A 24 47.32 27.80 -66.45
N ALA A 25 46.14 28.08 -65.90
CA ALA A 25 46.06 28.87 -64.67
C ALA A 25 46.05 27.86 -63.53
N LEU A 26 47.25 27.45 -63.14
CA LEU A 26 47.58 26.88 -61.85
C LEU A 26 47.17 27.91 -60.79
N ALA A 27 45.87 28.02 -60.51
CA ALA A 27 45.39 28.61 -59.28
C ALA A 27 45.80 27.62 -58.18
N LEU A 28 47.02 27.83 -57.67
CA LEU A 28 47.37 27.43 -56.32
C LEU A 28 46.26 27.96 -55.43
N ALA A 29 45.27 27.14 -55.13
CA ALA A 29 44.41 27.39 -53.99
C ALA A 29 45.39 27.61 -52.84
N PRO A 30 45.38 28.77 -52.18
CA PRO A 30 46.18 28.93 -50.98
C PRO A 30 45.77 27.77 -50.07
N LEU A 31 46.73 26.93 -49.67
CA LEU A 31 46.49 25.98 -48.60
C LEU A 31 46.09 26.86 -47.40
N ASP A 32 44.80 26.87 -47.10
CA ASP A 32 44.27 27.51 -45.91
C ASP A 32 44.71 26.69 -44.71
N VAL A 33 45.95 26.94 -44.29
CA VAL A 33 46.49 26.42 -43.03
C VAL A 33 45.85 27.17 -41.84
N GLY A 34 45.03 28.20 -42.08
CA GLY A 34 44.29 28.94 -41.05
C GLY A 34 43.13 28.14 -40.44
N GLY A 35 42.42 27.34 -41.24
CA GLY A 35 41.34 26.47 -40.75
C GLY A 35 41.78 25.35 -39.81
N SER A 36 43.07 24.97 -39.81
CA SER A 36 43.57 23.86 -39.01
C SER A 36 43.58 24.13 -37.50
N VAL A 37 43.80 25.39 -37.08
CA VAL A 37 43.81 25.75 -35.66
C VAL A 37 42.39 25.90 -35.14
N ASP A 38 41.48 26.49 -35.93
CA ASP A 38 40.09 26.69 -35.50
C ASP A 38 39.30 25.38 -35.47
N GLU A 39 39.55 24.46 -36.41
CA GLU A 39 38.96 23.12 -36.41
C GLU A 39 39.51 22.24 -35.28
N VAL A 40 40.82 22.28 -35.02
CA VAL A 40 41.44 21.58 -33.87
C VAL A 40 40.95 22.18 -32.55
N THR A 41 40.83 23.51 -32.45
CA THR A 41 40.30 24.19 -31.26
C THR A 41 38.83 23.82 -31.04
N SER A 42 38.03 23.78 -32.10
CA SER A 42 36.62 23.36 -32.04
C SER A 42 36.49 21.88 -31.65
N ALA A 43 37.35 21.00 -32.19
CA ALA A 43 37.37 19.59 -31.84
C ALA A 43 37.79 19.35 -30.37
N LEU A 44 38.80 20.09 -29.89
CA LEU A 44 39.21 20.10 -28.48
C LEU A 44 38.09 20.62 -27.59
N GLN A 45 37.47 21.75 -27.94
CA GLN A 45 36.37 22.32 -27.18
C GLN A 45 35.18 21.36 -27.11
N ASN A 46 34.82 20.71 -28.22
CA ASN A 46 33.79 19.67 -28.25
C ASN A 46 34.19 18.41 -27.45
N ALA A 47 35.48 18.09 -27.34
CA ALA A 47 35.97 17.00 -26.50
C ALA A 47 35.98 17.33 -24.99
N PHE A 48 36.18 18.60 -24.62
CA PHE A 48 36.20 19.07 -23.23
C PHE A 48 34.82 19.51 -22.71
N GLN A 49 33.88 19.86 -23.59
CA GLN A 49 32.53 20.27 -23.21
C GLN A 49 31.78 19.23 -22.34
N PRO A 50 31.88 17.90 -22.60
CA PRO A 50 31.29 16.89 -21.73
C PRO A 50 31.89 16.87 -20.32
N VAL A 51 33.19 17.16 -20.18
CA VAL A 51 33.89 17.22 -18.89
C VAL A 51 33.41 18.41 -18.07
N ILE A 52 33.18 19.56 -18.71
CA ILE A 52 32.63 20.75 -18.05
C ILE A 52 31.19 20.48 -17.56
N ASN A 53 30.38 19.78 -18.36
CA ASN A 53 29.00 19.40 -18.01
C ASN A 53 28.92 18.30 -16.93
N LEU A 54 30.02 17.60 -16.66
CA LEU A 54 30.11 16.58 -15.62
C LEU A 54 30.22 17.20 -14.22
N ILE A 55 30.80 18.40 -14.08
CA ILE A 55 30.97 19.06 -12.77
C ILE A 55 29.61 19.32 -12.08
N PRO A 56 28.62 19.99 -12.71
CA PRO A 56 27.30 20.18 -12.11
C PRO A 56 26.59 18.85 -11.80
N SER A 57 26.77 17.86 -12.68
CA SER A 57 26.17 16.54 -12.56
C SER A 57 26.72 15.74 -11.37
N VAL A 58 28.02 15.82 -11.12
CA VAL A 58 28.68 15.21 -9.94
C VAL A 58 28.23 15.88 -8.66
N VAL A 59 28.08 17.20 -8.66
CA VAL A 59 27.55 17.93 -7.49
C VAL A 59 26.10 17.49 -7.20
N ALA A 60 25.27 17.35 -8.23
CA ALA A 60 23.91 16.84 -8.09
C ALA A 60 23.86 15.37 -7.59
N MET A 61 24.74 14.50 -8.12
CA MET A 61 24.90 13.12 -7.66
C MET A 61 25.23 13.06 -6.16
N ILE A 62 26.23 13.84 -5.71
CA ILE A 62 26.63 13.88 -4.31
C ILE A 62 25.49 14.41 -3.44
N ALA A 63 24.77 15.45 -3.88
CA ALA A 63 23.62 15.98 -3.16
C ALA A 63 22.51 14.92 -2.99
N VAL A 64 22.17 14.19 -4.04
CA VAL A 64 21.16 13.11 -3.97
C VAL A 64 21.62 11.95 -3.09
N LEU A 65 22.89 11.55 -3.15
CA LEU A 65 23.44 10.55 -2.22
C LEU A 65 23.37 11.01 -0.77
N ALA A 66 23.68 12.27 -0.49
CA ALA A 66 23.61 12.83 0.86
C ALA A 66 22.16 12.82 1.39
N ILE A 67 21.20 13.27 0.59
CA ILE A 67 19.77 13.22 0.93
C ILE A 67 19.32 11.76 1.12
N GLY A 68 19.71 10.89 0.20
CA GLY A 68 19.38 9.47 0.22
C GLY A 68 19.91 8.75 1.47
N TYR A 69 21.14 9.05 1.88
CA TYR A 69 21.71 8.53 3.13
C TYR A 69 20.86 8.94 4.35
N ILE A 70 20.46 10.21 4.44
CA ILE A 70 19.66 10.73 5.55
C ILE A 70 18.29 10.03 5.57
N VAL A 71 17.62 9.97 4.42
CA VAL A 71 16.30 9.34 4.27
C VAL A 71 16.36 7.84 4.59
N ALA A 72 17.31 7.10 4.00
CA ALA A 72 17.49 5.68 4.25
C ALA A 72 17.75 5.40 5.72
N ARG A 73 18.56 6.24 6.39
CA ARG A 73 18.85 6.10 7.81
C ARG A 73 17.64 6.40 8.70
N LEU A 74 16.81 7.38 8.34
CA LEU A 74 15.56 7.67 9.05
C LEU A 74 14.57 6.51 8.93
N ILE A 75 14.39 6.00 7.72
CA ILE A 75 13.54 4.83 7.44
C ILE A 75 14.02 3.62 8.24
N ALA A 76 15.31 3.28 8.15
CA ALA A 76 15.88 2.14 8.85
C ALA A 76 15.69 2.23 10.37
N ARG A 77 15.85 3.44 10.96
CA ARG A 77 15.52 3.64 12.38
C ARG A 77 14.06 3.40 12.68
N GLY A 78 13.16 3.86 11.82
CA GLY A 78 11.72 3.59 11.95
C GLY A 78 11.43 2.09 11.93
N VAL A 79 11.98 1.37 10.94
CA VAL A 79 11.82 -0.08 10.80
C VAL A 79 12.35 -0.80 12.03
N ASN A 80 13.53 -0.40 12.54
CA ASN A 80 14.09 -0.98 13.76
C ASN A 80 13.18 -0.74 14.97
N ALA A 81 12.78 0.52 15.19
CA ALA A 81 11.94 0.91 16.32
C ALA A 81 10.59 0.18 16.31
N LEU A 82 10.05 -0.10 15.14
CA LEU A 82 8.83 -0.90 15.03
C LEU A 82 9.08 -2.37 15.19
N GLY A 83 10.17 -2.90 14.65
CA GLY A 83 10.55 -4.29 14.87
C GLY A 83 10.69 -4.61 16.35
N GLU A 84 11.26 -3.69 17.11
CA GLU A 84 11.35 -3.78 18.57
C GLU A 84 9.95 -3.70 19.23
N ARG A 85 9.09 -2.77 18.80
CA ARG A 85 7.73 -2.60 19.37
C ARG A 85 6.76 -3.75 19.07
N ILE A 86 6.86 -4.36 17.90
CA ILE A 86 6.05 -5.53 17.52
C ILE A 86 6.58 -6.82 18.14
N GLY A 87 7.73 -6.77 18.82
CA GLY A 87 8.36 -7.92 19.43
C GLY A 87 8.90 -8.91 18.40
N LEU A 88 9.39 -8.44 17.25
CA LEU A 88 10.10 -9.31 16.29
C LEU A 88 11.24 -10.06 16.98
N ASP A 89 11.92 -9.38 17.89
CA ASP A 89 13.00 -9.95 18.69
C ASP A 89 12.47 -11.05 19.62
N GLY A 90 11.34 -10.80 20.30
CA GLY A 90 10.68 -11.82 21.13
C GLY A 90 10.09 -13.00 20.35
N ALA A 91 9.66 -12.79 19.10
CA ALA A 91 9.22 -13.87 18.21
C ALA A 91 10.39 -14.70 17.67
N ALA A 92 11.53 -14.05 17.39
CA ALA A 92 12.77 -14.70 17.00
C ALA A 92 13.37 -15.55 18.13
N ASP A 93 13.29 -15.07 19.37
CA ASP A 93 13.70 -15.80 20.56
C ASP A 93 12.85 -17.05 20.79
N ARG A 94 11.52 -16.94 20.64
CA ARG A 94 10.59 -18.07 20.82
C ARG A 94 10.66 -19.13 19.72
N SER A 95 11.19 -18.78 18.55
CA SER A 95 11.28 -19.68 17.39
C SER A 95 12.65 -20.37 17.28
N GLY A 96 13.59 -20.10 18.19
CA GLY A 96 14.96 -20.64 18.17
C GLY A 96 15.86 -20.03 17.09
N LEU A 97 15.34 -19.10 16.31
CA LEU A 97 16.11 -18.36 15.29
C LEU A 97 17.21 -17.50 15.93
N ALA A 98 16.94 -16.90 17.09
CA ALA A 98 17.94 -16.12 17.82
C ALA A 98 19.14 -16.98 18.26
N GLU A 99 18.91 -18.22 18.68
CA GLU A 99 19.96 -19.16 19.09
C GLU A 99 20.80 -19.62 17.89
N SER A 100 20.16 -19.82 16.73
CA SER A 100 20.85 -20.15 15.48
C SER A 100 21.72 -18.99 14.97
N MET A 101 21.25 -17.75 15.11
CA MET A 101 22.01 -16.54 14.74
C MET A 101 23.21 -16.30 15.67
N GLN A 102 23.05 -16.54 16.98
CA GLN A 102 24.15 -16.47 17.93
C GLN A 102 25.24 -17.52 17.66
N LYS A 103 24.87 -18.73 17.22
CA LYS A 103 25.83 -19.79 16.82
C LYS A 103 26.69 -19.41 15.61
N VAL A 104 26.21 -18.50 14.76
CA VAL A 104 26.96 -17.95 13.61
C VAL A 104 27.65 -16.61 13.97
N GLY A 105 27.63 -16.21 15.24
CA GLY A 105 28.32 -15.02 15.75
C GLY A 105 27.56 -13.70 15.57
N ILE A 106 26.27 -13.74 15.24
CA ILE A 106 25.44 -12.55 15.02
C ILE A 106 24.79 -12.15 16.36
N GLN A 107 25.34 -11.11 17.01
CA GLN A 107 24.83 -10.57 18.29
C GLN A 107 23.81 -9.42 18.13
N ARG A 108 23.27 -9.22 16.92
CA ARG A 108 22.33 -8.13 16.61
C ARG A 108 20.90 -8.64 16.68
N ASN A 109 20.00 -7.84 17.25
CA ASN A 109 18.55 -8.09 17.25
C ASN A 109 18.02 -8.26 15.81
N LEU A 110 17.00 -9.11 15.63
CA LEU A 110 16.43 -9.40 14.31
C LEU A 110 15.83 -8.14 13.69
N SER A 111 15.18 -7.31 14.50
CA SER A 111 14.72 -5.96 14.16
C SER A 111 15.81 -5.09 13.54
N THR A 112 17.02 -5.11 14.11
CA THR A 112 18.16 -4.32 13.66
C THR A 112 18.76 -4.85 12.36
N ILE A 113 18.74 -6.16 12.14
CA ILE A 113 19.21 -6.77 10.90
C ILE A 113 18.27 -6.44 9.75
N VAL A 114 16.96 -6.57 9.98
CA VAL A 114 15.94 -6.18 9.00
C VAL A 114 16.05 -4.70 8.67
N ALA A 115 16.20 -3.84 9.68
CA ALA A 115 16.42 -2.40 9.48
C ALA A 115 17.68 -2.10 8.68
N ASN A 116 18.78 -2.82 8.93
CA ASN A 116 20.03 -2.64 8.20
C ASN A 116 19.93 -3.15 6.76
N LEU A 117 19.20 -4.23 6.52
CA LEU A 117 18.92 -4.73 5.17
C LEU A 117 18.10 -3.71 4.37
N VAL A 118 17.07 -3.13 5.00
CA VAL A 118 16.25 -2.07 4.41
C VAL A 118 17.10 -0.83 4.11
N PHE A 119 17.99 -0.43 5.02
CA PHE A 119 18.95 0.66 4.79
C PHE A 119 19.78 0.42 3.53
N TRP A 120 20.36 -0.77 3.38
CA TRP A 120 21.19 -1.10 2.23
C TRP A 120 20.39 -1.19 0.93
N MET A 121 19.17 -1.74 0.94
CA MET A 121 18.29 -1.70 -0.24
C MET A 121 17.99 -0.26 -0.67
N LEU A 122 17.61 0.60 0.28
CA LEU A 122 17.35 2.02 0.02
C LEU A 122 18.58 2.71 -0.55
N MET A 123 19.74 2.47 0.05
CA MET A 123 20.99 3.03 -0.41
C MET A 123 21.32 2.61 -1.84
N CYS A 124 21.08 1.34 -2.22
CA CYS A 124 21.25 0.89 -3.59
C CYS A 124 20.35 1.66 -4.57
N VAL A 125 19.09 1.93 -4.20
CA VAL A 125 18.17 2.74 -5.03
C VAL A 125 18.71 4.16 -5.20
N PHE A 126 19.10 4.82 -4.11
CA PHE A 126 19.68 6.17 -4.18
C PHE A 126 21.01 6.21 -4.93
N LEU A 127 21.82 5.16 -4.83
CA LEU A 127 23.08 5.03 -5.54
C LEU A 127 22.86 4.96 -7.05
N VAL A 128 21.92 4.14 -7.50
CA VAL A 128 21.55 4.08 -8.92
C VAL A 128 20.97 5.43 -9.35
N ALA A 129 20.03 6.01 -8.60
CA ALA A 129 19.45 7.33 -8.86
C ALA A 129 20.51 8.45 -8.98
N ALA A 130 21.58 8.37 -8.19
CA ALA A 130 22.67 9.33 -8.23
C ALA A 130 23.57 9.13 -9.46
N PHE A 131 23.92 7.89 -9.81
CA PHE A 131 24.73 7.59 -11.01
C PHE A 131 24.07 8.05 -12.30
N ASN A 132 22.76 8.06 -12.28
CA ASN A 132 21.97 8.50 -13.39
C ASN A 132 22.03 10.00 -13.69
N LEU A 133 22.27 10.82 -12.65
CA LEU A 133 22.46 12.26 -12.79
C LEU A 133 23.73 12.61 -13.56
N LEU A 134 24.63 11.65 -13.80
CA LEU A 134 25.76 11.83 -14.72
C LEU A 134 25.36 11.83 -16.20
N HIS A 135 24.06 11.71 -16.53
CA HIS A 135 23.51 11.87 -17.89
C HIS A 135 24.22 11.03 -18.96
N LEU A 136 24.64 9.80 -18.61
CA LEU A 136 25.11 8.84 -19.62
C LEU A 136 23.88 8.47 -20.50
N PRO A 137 23.86 8.82 -21.81
CA PRO A 137 22.65 8.79 -22.64
C PRO A 137 21.98 7.41 -22.74
N SER A 138 22.73 6.34 -22.50
CA SER A 138 22.22 4.97 -22.49
C SER A 138 21.49 4.58 -21.20
N LEU A 139 21.45 5.45 -20.18
CA LEU A 139 20.95 5.15 -18.84
C LEU A 139 19.75 6.04 -18.40
N SER A 140 19.40 7.11 -19.13
CA SER A 140 18.48 8.16 -18.63
C SER A 140 16.99 7.75 -18.51
N ALA A 141 16.53 6.72 -19.22
CA ALA A 141 15.14 6.25 -19.09
C ALA A 141 14.95 5.33 -17.87
N ALA A 142 15.91 4.45 -17.61
CA ALA A 142 15.94 3.62 -16.39
C ALA A 142 16.14 4.49 -15.14
N THR A 143 16.82 5.61 -15.32
CA THR A 143 17.03 6.63 -14.31
C THR A 143 15.77 7.24 -13.74
N GLN A 144 14.95 7.79 -14.64
CA GLN A 144 13.83 8.63 -14.26
C GLN A 144 12.85 7.82 -13.42
N LYS A 145 12.59 6.57 -13.85
CA LYS A 145 11.78 5.60 -13.12
C LYS A 145 12.30 5.29 -11.71
N LEU A 146 13.61 5.35 -11.51
CA LEU A 146 14.23 5.07 -10.22
C LEU A 146 14.11 6.25 -9.25
N VAL A 147 14.25 7.47 -9.77
CA VAL A 147 14.01 8.70 -9.01
C VAL A 147 12.54 8.79 -8.59
N ASP A 148 11.62 8.46 -9.49
CA ASP A 148 10.19 8.39 -9.22
C ASP A 148 9.82 7.30 -8.19
N TYR A 149 10.72 6.32 -7.99
CA TYR A 149 10.56 5.26 -6.99
C TYR A 149 10.93 5.70 -5.56
N ILE A 150 11.68 6.80 -5.41
CA ILE A 150 12.11 7.29 -4.09
C ILE A 150 10.90 7.77 -3.25
N PRO A 151 9.99 8.61 -3.76
CA PRO A 151 8.80 9.04 -3.01
C PRO A 151 7.87 7.89 -2.64
N SER A 152 7.65 6.94 -3.56
CA SER A 152 6.83 5.75 -3.29
C SER A 152 7.43 4.89 -2.20
N LEU A 153 8.75 4.67 -2.24
CA LEU A 153 9.43 3.85 -1.25
C LEU A 153 9.42 4.50 0.15
N LEU A 154 9.56 5.82 0.24
CA LEU A 154 9.40 6.57 1.48
C LEU A 154 7.98 6.43 2.04
N ALA A 155 6.97 6.63 1.19
CA ALA A 155 5.58 6.51 1.59
C ALA A 155 5.22 5.06 1.98
N ALA A 156 5.74 4.04 1.29
CA ALA A 156 5.50 2.64 1.60
C ALA A 156 6.04 2.31 3.00
N THR A 157 7.26 2.80 3.28
CA THR A 157 7.83 2.70 4.62
C THR A 157 6.93 3.39 5.64
N ALA A 158 6.55 4.65 5.41
CA ALA A 158 5.70 5.40 6.34
C ALA A 158 4.36 4.68 6.62
N VAL A 159 3.75 4.09 5.59
CA VAL A 159 2.53 3.28 5.70
C VAL A 159 2.76 2.06 6.59
N VAL A 160 3.84 1.29 6.36
CA VAL A 160 4.20 0.18 7.27
C VAL A 160 4.37 0.70 8.69
N LEU A 161 5.03 1.86 8.83
CA LEU A 161 5.37 2.34 10.14
C LEU A 161 4.13 2.71 10.97
N ILE A 162 3.29 3.54 10.37
CA ILE A 162 2.06 4.04 10.98
C ILE A 162 1.05 2.90 11.12
N GLY A 163 0.92 2.03 10.11
CA GLY A 163 -0.04 0.94 10.12
C GLY A 163 0.23 -0.11 11.19
N LEU A 164 1.49 -0.50 11.42
CA LEU A 164 1.83 -1.42 12.52
C LEU A 164 1.64 -0.77 13.90
N LEU A 165 1.90 0.53 14.02
CA LEU A 165 1.61 1.28 15.25
C LEU A 165 0.11 1.29 15.55
N ILE A 166 -0.73 1.55 14.55
CA ILE A 166 -2.19 1.50 14.69
C ILE A 166 -2.64 0.08 15.02
N ALA A 167 -2.10 -0.94 14.34
CA ALA A 167 -2.45 -2.34 14.57
C ALA A 167 -2.13 -2.78 16.02
N SER A 168 -0.97 -2.40 16.54
CA SER A 168 -0.57 -2.71 17.92
C SER A 168 -1.43 -1.96 18.95
N PHE A 169 -1.76 -0.69 18.69
CA PHE A 169 -2.71 0.06 19.52
C PHE A 169 -4.09 -0.60 19.55
N LEU A 170 -4.64 -0.95 18.39
CA LEU A 170 -5.93 -1.63 18.28
C LEU A 170 -5.94 -2.99 18.96
N ARG A 171 -4.85 -3.76 18.88
CA ARG A 171 -4.70 -5.02 19.63
C ARG A 171 -4.91 -4.79 21.13
N GLY A 172 -4.27 -3.77 21.70
CA GLY A 172 -4.41 -3.43 23.11
C GLY A 172 -5.86 -3.06 23.49
N VAL A 173 -6.51 -2.25 22.65
CA VAL A 173 -7.92 -1.87 22.83
C VAL A 173 -8.84 -3.09 22.77
N ILE A 174 -8.66 -3.96 21.78
CA ILE A 174 -9.48 -5.18 21.59
C ILE A 174 -9.28 -6.14 22.75
N ALA A 175 -8.04 -6.39 23.16
CA ALA A 175 -7.73 -7.29 24.28
C ALA A 175 -8.39 -6.79 25.57
N THR A 176 -8.22 -5.51 25.89
CA THR A 176 -8.78 -4.90 27.11
C THR A 176 -10.31 -4.92 27.10
N THR A 177 -10.93 -4.64 25.95
CA THR A 177 -12.39 -4.59 25.83
C THR A 177 -12.99 -5.99 25.91
N ALA A 178 -12.39 -6.97 25.21
CA ALA A 178 -12.85 -8.34 25.22
C ALA A 178 -12.72 -9.00 26.60
N ASP A 179 -11.62 -8.70 27.32
CA ASP A 179 -11.40 -9.18 28.68
C ASP A 179 -12.44 -8.62 29.67
N ARG A 180 -12.77 -7.32 29.55
CA ARG A 180 -13.83 -6.67 30.35
C ARG A 180 -15.22 -7.26 30.16
N ILE A 181 -15.51 -7.85 29.00
CA ILE A 181 -16.81 -8.46 28.67
C ILE A 181 -16.80 -9.97 29.01
N GLY A 182 -15.71 -10.50 29.57
CA GLY A 182 -15.61 -11.90 30.00
C GLY A 182 -15.35 -12.88 28.85
N ILE A 183 -14.80 -12.42 27.73
CA ILE A 183 -14.46 -13.30 26.60
C ILE A 183 -13.19 -14.08 26.94
N SER A 184 -13.31 -15.38 27.19
CA SER A 184 -12.21 -16.29 27.59
C SER A 184 -11.04 -16.35 26.60
N TYR A 185 -11.23 -15.89 25.37
CA TYR A 185 -10.23 -15.90 24.29
C TYR A 185 -9.84 -14.48 23.82
N ALA A 186 -9.99 -13.47 24.69
CA ALA A 186 -9.71 -12.06 24.40
C ALA A 186 -8.34 -11.83 23.74
N ASP A 187 -7.26 -12.40 24.28
CA ASP A 187 -5.91 -12.21 23.72
C ASP A 187 -5.74 -12.87 22.35
N ARG A 188 -6.36 -14.04 22.11
CA ARG A 188 -6.32 -14.70 20.79
C ARG A 188 -7.08 -13.88 19.75
N LEU A 189 -8.22 -13.33 20.12
CA LEU A 189 -9.03 -12.46 19.25
C LEU A 189 -8.25 -11.18 18.89
N ALA A 190 -7.65 -10.54 19.88
CA ALA A 190 -6.82 -9.35 19.68
C ALA A 190 -5.59 -9.64 18.80
N THR A 191 -4.95 -10.78 19.02
CA THR A 191 -3.80 -11.22 18.22
C THR A 191 -4.19 -11.53 16.77
N ALA A 192 -5.35 -12.15 16.54
CA ALA A 192 -5.87 -12.36 15.20
C ALA A 192 -6.17 -11.03 14.49
N ALA A 193 -6.80 -10.08 15.18
CA ALA A 193 -7.06 -8.74 14.64
C ALA A 193 -5.75 -8.01 14.29
N TYR A 194 -4.73 -8.13 15.13
CA TYR A 194 -3.41 -7.58 14.84
C TYR A 194 -2.82 -8.14 13.54
N TYR A 195 -2.82 -9.46 13.34
CA TYR A 195 -2.27 -10.06 12.13
C TYR A 195 -3.06 -9.66 10.87
N ILE A 196 -4.38 -9.52 10.97
CA ILE A 196 -5.21 -9.02 9.87
C ILE A 196 -4.83 -7.58 9.52
N LEU A 197 -4.72 -6.69 10.51
CA LEU A 197 -4.33 -5.29 10.30
C LEU A 197 -2.89 -5.14 9.80
N ALA A 198 -1.97 -5.99 10.28
CA ALA A 198 -0.59 -6.03 9.82
C ALA A 198 -0.50 -6.49 8.36
N LEU A 199 -1.28 -7.51 7.97
CA LEU A 199 -1.39 -7.96 6.59
C LEU A 199 -1.94 -6.86 5.69
N MET A 200 -3.01 -6.18 6.11
CA MET A 200 -3.60 -5.04 5.38
C MET A 200 -2.61 -3.89 5.20
N THR A 201 -1.85 -3.57 6.26
CA THR A 201 -0.79 -2.56 6.23
C THR A 201 0.29 -2.93 5.22
N PHE A 202 0.69 -4.19 5.18
CA PHE A 202 1.72 -4.67 4.25
C PHE A 202 1.26 -4.59 2.79
N ILE A 203 -0.02 -4.92 2.54
CA ILE A 203 -0.64 -4.77 1.22
C ILE A 203 -0.69 -3.29 0.80
N ALA A 204 -1.10 -2.40 1.70
CA ALA A 204 -1.12 -0.97 1.44
C ALA A 204 0.29 -0.41 1.15
N ALA A 205 1.33 -0.95 1.79
CA ALA A 205 2.71 -0.58 1.50
C ALA A 205 3.15 -1.02 0.10
N PHE A 206 2.74 -2.20 -0.37
CA PHE A 206 3.02 -2.64 -1.74
C PHE A 206 2.30 -1.81 -2.79
N ASP A 207 1.07 -1.37 -2.50
CA ASP A 207 0.33 -0.45 -3.38
C ASP A 207 1.12 0.86 -3.57
N GLN A 208 1.69 1.38 -2.49
CA GLN A 208 2.53 2.57 -2.54
C GLN A 208 3.80 2.36 -3.37
N LEU A 209 4.36 1.15 -3.40
CA LEU A 209 5.49 0.77 -4.27
C LEU A 209 5.12 0.62 -5.76
N GLN A 210 3.87 0.92 -6.14
CA GLN A 210 3.36 0.79 -7.51
C GLN A 210 3.46 -0.63 -8.08
N ILE A 211 3.54 -1.64 -7.20
CA ILE A 211 3.53 -3.03 -7.62
C ILE A 211 2.07 -3.43 -7.82
N GLN A 212 1.61 -3.40 -9.07
CA GLN A 212 0.22 -3.68 -9.42
C GLN A 212 -0.10 -5.17 -9.24
N PHE A 213 -0.57 -5.53 -8.05
CA PHE A 213 -1.17 -6.83 -7.78
C PHE A 213 -2.69 -6.79 -7.93
N ALA A 214 -3.20 -6.31 -9.07
CA ALA A 214 -4.63 -6.12 -9.28
C ALA A 214 -5.45 -7.40 -8.95
N LEU A 215 -4.96 -8.55 -9.40
CA LEU A 215 -5.60 -9.85 -9.14
C LEU A 215 -5.54 -10.24 -7.66
N LEU A 216 -4.40 -10.06 -7.00
CA LEU A 216 -4.26 -10.38 -5.57
C LEU A 216 -5.16 -9.49 -4.71
N ASN A 217 -5.21 -8.18 -5.01
CA ASN A 217 -6.05 -7.22 -4.30
C ASN A 217 -7.53 -7.61 -4.41
N GLN A 218 -7.99 -7.94 -5.63
CA GLN A 218 -9.36 -8.42 -5.84
C GLN A 218 -9.67 -9.74 -5.12
N LEU A 219 -8.77 -10.73 -5.17
CA LEU A 219 -8.98 -12.00 -4.47
C LEU A 219 -9.09 -11.80 -2.96
N ILE A 220 -8.23 -10.95 -2.39
CA ILE A 220 -8.26 -10.63 -0.96
C ILE A 220 -9.55 -9.90 -0.61
N LEU A 221 -9.95 -8.89 -1.40
CA LEU A 221 -11.20 -8.15 -1.19
C LEU A 221 -12.41 -9.07 -1.23
N ILE A 222 -12.47 -10.00 -2.19
CA ILE A 222 -13.55 -10.99 -2.29
C ILE A 222 -13.52 -11.95 -1.10
N ALA A 223 -12.35 -12.44 -0.70
CA ALA A 223 -12.22 -13.37 0.43
C ALA A 223 -12.64 -12.72 1.75
N PHE A 224 -12.16 -11.50 2.04
CA PHE A 224 -12.59 -10.74 3.21
C PHE A 224 -14.06 -10.33 3.12
N GLY A 225 -14.55 -9.97 1.94
CA GLY A 225 -15.96 -9.68 1.71
C GLY A 225 -16.86 -10.89 2.02
N ALA A 226 -16.48 -12.08 1.56
CA ALA A 226 -17.18 -13.32 1.86
C ALA A 226 -17.14 -13.66 3.36
N LEU A 227 -15.98 -13.49 4.01
CA LEU A 227 -15.84 -13.72 5.45
C LEU A 227 -16.69 -12.73 6.26
N ALA A 228 -16.64 -11.44 5.91
CA ALA A 228 -17.45 -10.40 6.54
C ALA A 228 -18.95 -10.68 6.37
N LEU A 229 -19.39 -11.10 5.18
CA LEU A 229 -20.76 -11.52 4.94
C LEU A 229 -21.13 -12.75 5.76
N GLY A 230 -20.28 -13.77 5.81
CA GLY A 230 -20.52 -14.98 6.59
C GLY A 230 -20.67 -14.70 8.08
N VAL A 231 -19.76 -13.90 8.65
CA VAL A 231 -19.84 -13.47 10.05
C VAL A 231 -21.07 -12.60 10.29
N GLY A 232 -21.35 -11.65 9.41
CA GLY A 232 -22.52 -10.77 9.50
C GLY A 232 -23.83 -11.55 9.46
N LEU A 233 -23.96 -12.52 8.56
CA LEU A 233 -25.14 -13.40 8.48
C LEU A 233 -25.24 -14.33 9.69
N SER A 234 -24.14 -14.90 10.16
CA SER A 234 -24.13 -15.77 11.35
C SER A 234 -24.61 -15.01 12.59
N VAL A 235 -24.09 -13.82 12.84
CA VAL A 235 -24.50 -12.97 13.97
C VAL A 235 -25.92 -12.43 13.77
N GLY A 236 -26.27 -11.98 12.57
CA GLY A 236 -27.58 -11.41 12.27
C GLY A 236 -28.71 -12.42 12.37
N LEU A 237 -28.54 -13.62 11.80
CA LEU A 237 -29.53 -14.68 11.86
C LEU A 237 -29.57 -15.33 13.26
N GLY A 238 -28.41 -15.57 13.88
CA GLY A 238 -28.35 -16.17 15.23
C GLY A 238 -28.78 -15.22 16.37
N GLY A 239 -28.68 -13.90 16.17
CA GLY A 239 -29.12 -12.89 17.13
C GLY A 239 -30.57 -12.44 16.93
N ARG A 240 -31.28 -12.96 15.92
CA ARG A 240 -32.61 -12.50 15.52
C ARG A 240 -33.63 -12.62 16.66
N GLU A 241 -33.66 -13.73 17.40
CA GLU A 241 -34.61 -13.90 18.50
C GLU A 241 -34.31 -12.92 19.65
N VAL A 242 -33.04 -12.69 19.98
CA VAL A 242 -32.65 -11.77 21.06
C VAL A 242 -33.03 -10.34 20.70
N ALA A 243 -32.74 -9.89 19.48
CA ALA A 243 -33.15 -8.58 19.00
C ALA A 243 -34.68 -8.41 19.00
N GLY A 244 -35.40 -9.44 18.55
CA GLY A 244 -36.87 -9.47 18.60
C GLY A 244 -37.41 -9.38 20.03
N GLY A 245 -36.78 -10.09 20.97
CA GLY A 245 -37.11 -10.03 22.40
C GLY A 245 -36.89 -8.65 23.02
N ILE A 246 -35.78 -7.97 22.69
CA ILE A 246 -35.49 -6.60 23.15
C ILE A 246 -36.56 -5.62 22.65
N MET A 247 -36.89 -5.69 21.36
CA MET A 247 -37.93 -4.83 20.79
C MET A 247 -39.30 -5.11 21.40
N ALA A 248 -39.66 -6.38 21.59
CA ALA A 248 -40.90 -6.75 22.25
C ALA A 248 -40.93 -6.25 23.70
N GLY A 249 -39.82 -6.35 24.43
CA GLY A 249 -39.69 -5.85 25.80
C GLY A 249 -39.93 -4.36 25.92
N TYR A 250 -39.46 -3.56 24.96
CA TYR A 250 -39.75 -2.13 24.91
C TYR A 250 -41.27 -1.85 24.87
N TYR A 251 -42.03 -2.59 24.04
CA TYR A 251 -43.49 -2.43 23.96
C TYR A 251 -44.23 -2.99 25.17
N VAL A 252 -43.77 -4.12 25.73
CA VAL A 252 -44.38 -4.72 26.94
C VAL A 252 -44.25 -3.77 28.13
N ARG A 253 -43.08 -3.13 28.31
CA ARG A 253 -42.87 -2.11 29.36
C ARG A 253 -43.78 -0.88 29.24
N GLN A 254 -44.26 -0.57 28.05
CA GLN A 254 -45.19 0.54 27.84
C GLN A 254 -46.66 0.15 28.09
N ARG A 255 -46.98 -1.15 28.03
CA ARG A 255 -48.36 -1.65 28.11
C ARG A 255 -48.70 -2.31 29.44
N MET A 256 -47.70 -2.82 30.16
CA MET A 256 -47.86 -3.60 31.38
C MET A 256 -46.95 -3.05 32.47
N GLU A 257 -47.51 -2.87 33.66
CA GLU A 257 -46.79 -2.42 34.85
C GLU A 257 -46.57 -3.58 35.83
N SER A 258 -45.54 -3.48 36.67
CA SER A 258 -45.34 -4.42 37.77
C SER A 258 -46.56 -4.39 38.69
N GLY A 259 -47.18 -5.55 38.92
CA GLY A 259 -48.41 -5.70 39.67
C GLY A 259 -49.64 -6.02 38.81
N ASP A 260 -49.55 -5.93 37.48
CA ASP A 260 -50.66 -6.31 36.60
C ASP A 260 -50.91 -7.81 36.61
N SER A 261 -52.17 -8.23 36.75
CA SER A 261 -52.57 -9.61 36.51
C SER A 261 -52.58 -9.90 35.02
N VAL A 262 -51.91 -10.96 34.60
CA VAL A 262 -51.79 -11.34 33.20
C VAL A 262 -52.02 -12.84 33.04
N SER A 263 -52.69 -13.19 31.95
CA SER A 263 -52.82 -14.56 31.46
C SER A 263 -52.01 -14.69 30.18
N VAL A 264 -50.96 -15.50 30.17
CA VAL A 264 -50.07 -15.69 29.01
C VAL A 264 -49.60 -17.14 28.92
N ALA A 265 -49.57 -17.72 27.72
CA ALA A 265 -49.13 -19.10 27.50
C ALA A 265 -49.82 -20.13 28.43
N GLY A 266 -51.09 -19.90 28.76
CA GLY A 266 -51.87 -20.76 29.68
C GLY A 266 -51.55 -20.60 31.17
N LEU A 267 -50.67 -19.67 31.55
CA LEU A 267 -50.34 -19.33 32.93
C LEU A 267 -51.08 -18.07 33.35
N GLN A 268 -51.76 -18.10 34.51
CA GLN A 268 -52.30 -16.91 35.17
C GLN A 268 -51.39 -16.51 36.33
N GLY A 269 -51.02 -15.24 36.38
CA GLY A 269 -50.15 -14.71 37.40
C GLY A 269 -50.07 -13.19 37.39
N VAL A 270 -49.14 -12.65 38.18
CA VAL A 270 -48.91 -11.21 38.31
C VAL A 270 -47.54 -10.85 37.75
N VAL A 271 -47.45 -9.78 36.97
CA VAL A 271 -46.18 -9.28 36.42
C VAL A 271 -45.32 -8.75 37.57
N ARG A 272 -44.13 -9.30 37.73
CA ARG A 272 -43.18 -8.83 38.76
C ARG A 272 -42.17 -7.84 38.19
N ASP A 273 -41.51 -8.21 37.11
CA ASP A 273 -40.52 -7.38 36.44
C ASP A 273 -40.52 -7.66 34.93
N VAL A 274 -40.50 -6.60 34.13
CA VAL A 274 -40.42 -6.69 32.67
C VAL A 274 -38.97 -6.47 32.27
N GLY A 275 -38.20 -7.54 32.05
CA GLY A 275 -36.81 -7.45 31.59
C GLY A 275 -36.69 -7.05 30.12
N PRO A 276 -35.46 -6.87 29.60
CA PRO A 276 -35.26 -6.49 28.20
C PRO A 276 -35.70 -7.60 27.23
N VAL A 277 -35.40 -8.87 27.51
CA VAL A 277 -35.72 -9.99 26.59
C VAL A 277 -36.92 -10.83 27.07
N ALA A 278 -37.16 -10.87 28.38
CA ALA A 278 -38.22 -11.66 28.99
C ALA A 278 -38.82 -10.96 30.20
N THR A 279 -40.07 -11.28 30.51
CA THR A 279 -40.84 -10.78 31.67
C THR A 279 -40.97 -11.90 32.69
N VAL A 280 -40.84 -11.55 33.97
CA VAL A 280 -41.04 -12.47 35.09
C VAL A 280 -42.48 -12.36 35.58
N VAL A 281 -43.21 -13.46 35.51
CA VAL A 281 -44.58 -13.59 35.99
C VAL A 281 -44.58 -14.49 37.23
N GLU A 282 -45.28 -14.07 38.28
CA GLU A 282 -45.48 -14.87 39.49
C GLU A 282 -46.86 -15.50 39.50
N THR A 283 -46.90 -16.83 39.63
CA THR A 283 -48.13 -17.57 39.85
C THR A 283 -48.15 -18.14 41.27
N THR A 284 -49.33 -18.19 41.88
CA THR A 284 -49.51 -18.75 43.23
C THR A 284 -50.39 -19.98 43.12
N THR A 285 -49.82 -21.15 43.40
CA THR A 285 -50.53 -22.44 43.40
C THR A 285 -50.28 -23.12 44.75
N ASP A 286 -51.32 -23.62 45.40
CA ASP A 286 -51.23 -24.31 46.70
C ASP A 286 -50.46 -23.54 47.80
N GLY A 287 -50.54 -22.20 47.77
CA GLY A 287 -49.87 -21.32 48.73
C GLY A 287 -48.37 -21.11 48.49
N LEU A 288 -47.81 -21.67 47.41
CA LEU A 288 -46.42 -21.49 47.00
C LEU A 288 -46.34 -20.56 45.78
N THR A 289 -45.41 -19.60 45.84
CA THR A 289 -45.17 -18.64 44.74
C THR A 289 -44.10 -19.19 43.79
N HIS A 290 -44.47 -19.36 42.52
CA HIS A 290 -43.56 -19.78 41.46
C HIS A 290 -43.28 -18.62 40.49
N ARG A 291 -42.00 -18.42 40.16
CA ARG A 291 -41.56 -17.43 39.16
C ARG A 291 -41.34 -18.10 37.82
N HIS A 292 -42.04 -17.60 36.81
CA HIS A 292 -41.91 -18.05 35.42
C HIS A 292 -41.30 -16.92 34.58
N THR A 293 -40.28 -17.25 33.79
CA THR A 293 -39.69 -16.30 32.82
C THR A 293 -40.36 -16.53 31.48
N VAL A 294 -41.12 -15.54 31.02
CA VAL A 294 -41.86 -15.60 29.75
C VAL A 294 -41.17 -14.67 28.74
N PRO A 295 -40.78 -15.16 27.55
CA PRO A 295 -40.20 -14.32 26.51
C PRO A 295 -41.10 -13.14 26.17
N ASN A 296 -40.50 -11.94 26.00
CA ASN A 296 -41.29 -10.74 25.72
C ASN A 296 -42.02 -10.80 24.38
N THR A 297 -41.51 -11.58 23.42
CA THR A 297 -42.20 -11.87 22.16
C THR A 297 -43.53 -12.58 22.38
N THR A 298 -43.58 -13.54 23.31
CA THR A 298 -44.81 -14.23 23.72
C THR A 298 -45.72 -13.31 24.50
N MET A 299 -45.17 -12.52 25.44
CA MET A 299 -45.94 -11.53 26.19
C MET A 299 -46.63 -10.52 25.28
N LEU A 300 -45.95 -10.03 24.24
CA LEU A 300 -46.51 -9.03 23.34
C LEU A 300 -47.66 -9.58 22.48
N ASN A 301 -47.61 -10.86 22.12
CA ASN A 301 -48.55 -11.48 21.18
C ASN A 301 -49.74 -12.16 21.86
N GLU A 302 -49.53 -12.73 23.05
CA GLU A 302 -50.49 -13.64 23.69
C GLU A 302 -50.99 -13.15 25.05
N ALA A 303 -50.33 -12.16 25.68
CA ALA A 303 -50.73 -11.75 27.03
C ALA A 303 -52.06 -10.99 27.00
N VAL A 304 -52.99 -11.46 27.83
CA VAL A 304 -54.29 -10.82 28.07
C VAL A 304 -54.31 -10.31 29.50
N ARG A 305 -54.80 -9.08 29.68
CA ARG A 305 -54.99 -8.41 30.97
C ARG A 305 -56.39 -8.68 31.51
#